data_AF-A0A483CNN3-F1
#
_entry.id   AF-A0A483CNN3-F1
#
_cell.length_a   1.000
_cell.length_b   1.000
_cell.length_c   1.000
_cell.angle_alpha   90.00
_cell.angle_beta   90.00
_cell.angle_gamma   90.00
#
_symmetry.space_group_name_H-M   'P 1'
#
loop_
_entity.id
_entity.type
_entity.pdbx_description
1 polymer ?
#
loop_
_entity_poly.entity_id
_entity_poly.type
_entity_poly.pdbx_seq_one_letter_code
_entity_poly.pdbx_strand_id
1 'polypeptide(L)'
;MNILSYSNEATQIVDALETINDIFDCSNDLEKLKRLREDLGFRVFSKYKKFIEQIAKNQLDISFYDELGCEKFEKKVIKKEFSSRTFEILTNIDTFPITYEKLSGKLDTLGQKERRFKFYLDNGAIISGKFIKNLASQLSRWDFNQRVCCEFKHERFYNEAQDLEIDKWTLMKVIKKFD
;
A
#
# COMPACT_ATOMS: atom_id res chain seq x y z
N MET A 1 -20.43 -28.83 19.20
CA MET A 1 -19.88 -27.74 20.03
C MET A 1 -18.49 -27.45 19.48
N ASN A 2 -18.35 -26.34 18.75
CA ASN A 2 -17.14 -25.95 18.03
C ASN A 2 -16.11 -25.38 19.02
N ILE A 3 -15.22 -26.21 19.55
CA ILE A 3 -14.13 -25.73 20.42
C ILE A 3 -12.96 -25.19 19.58
N LEU A 4 -12.81 -25.65 18.33
CA LEU A 4 -11.72 -25.26 17.43
C LEU A 4 -11.91 -23.89 16.75
N SER A 5 -13.13 -23.35 16.67
CA SER A 5 -13.36 -22.01 16.11
C SER A 5 -13.03 -20.91 17.13
N TYR A 6 -13.36 -21.13 18.40
CA TYR A 6 -13.10 -20.17 19.47
C TYR A 6 -11.61 -19.96 19.74
N SER A 7 -10.79 -21.02 19.65
CA SER A 7 -9.33 -20.87 19.84
C SER A 7 -8.70 -20.01 18.76
N ASN A 8 -9.17 -20.13 17.51
CA ASN A 8 -8.61 -19.40 16.38
C ASN A 8 -9.04 -17.92 16.38
N GLU A 9 -10.29 -17.64 16.77
CA GLU A 9 -10.79 -16.28 16.93
C GLU A 9 -10.14 -15.55 18.12
N ALA A 10 -9.94 -16.23 19.25
CA ALA A 10 -9.24 -15.67 20.41
C ALA A 10 -7.77 -15.34 20.08
N THR A 11 -7.05 -16.23 19.40
CA THR A 11 -5.68 -15.95 18.94
C THR A 11 -5.62 -14.73 18.00
N GLN A 12 -6.57 -14.61 17.05
CA GLN A 12 -6.63 -13.44 16.16
C GLN A 12 -6.92 -12.13 16.89
N ILE A 13 -7.70 -12.17 17.98
CA ILE A 13 -7.97 -10.99 18.81
C ILE A 13 -6.71 -10.58 19.58
N VAL A 14 -6.00 -11.53 20.18
CA VAL A 14 -4.73 -11.28 20.89
C VAL A 14 -3.69 -10.69 19.93
N ASP A 15 -3.47 -11.31 18.77
CA ASP A 15 -2.52 -10.84 17.76
C ASP A 15 -2.86 -9.40 17.29
N ALA A 16 -4.15 -9.08 17.17
CA ALA A 16 -4.59 -7.74 16.77
C ALA A 16 -4.35 -6.69 17.87
N LEU A 17 -4.54 -7.05 19.14
CA LEU A 17 -4.27 -6.17 20.27
C LEU A 17 -2.77 -5.94 20.46
N GLU A 18 -1.95 -7.00 20.35
CA GLU A 18 -0.49 -6.91 20.35
C GLU A 18 0.01 -5.99 19.22
N THR A 19 -0.54 -6.16 18.01
CA THR A 19 -0.19 -5.29 16.87
C THR A 19 -0.52 -3.82 17.13
N ILE A 20 -1.69 -3.52 17.71
CA ILE A 20 -2.04 -2.15 18.09
C ILE A 20 -1.04 -1.63 19.12
N ASN A 21 -0.71 -2.45 20.12
CA ASN A 21 0.24 -2.08 21.16
C ASN A 21 1.61 -1.75 20.58
N ASP A 22 2.11 -2.58 19.67
CA ASP A 22 3.39 -2.38 18.98
C ASP A 22 3.40 -1.10 18.15
N ILE A 23 2.31 -0.76 17.46
CA ILE A 23 2.21 0.49 16.70
C ILE A 23 2.39 1.71 17.61
N PHE A 24 1.77 1.70 18.79
CA PHE A 24 1.87 2.82 19.73
C PHE A 24 3.22 2.85 20.46
N ASP A 25 3.80 1.71 20.82
CA ASP A 25 5.13 1.63 21.45
C ASP A 25 6.23 2.04 20.47
N CYS A 26 6.09 1.66 19.21
CA CYS A 26 7.01 2.01 18.14
C CYS A 26 6.70 3.38 17.52
N SER A 27 5.73 4.15 18.03
CA SER A 27 5.35 5.45 17.47
C SER A 27 6.54 6.43 17.34
N ASN A 28 7.61 6.27 18.12
CA ASN A 28 8.84 7.07 18.01
C ASN A 28 9.98 6.38 17.24
N ASP A 29 9.81 5.13 16.82
CA ASP A 29 10.81 4.31 16.11
C ASP A 29 10.32 3.97 14.69
N LEU A 30 10.72 4.82 13.74
CA LEU A 30 10.31 4.70 12.33
C LEU A 30 10.77 3.39 11.69
N GLU A 31 11.91 2.83 12.08
CA GLU A 31 12.44 1.61 11.47
C GLU A 31 11.68 0.38 11.96
N LYS A 32 11.30 0.34 13.24
CA LYS A 32 10.42 -0.71 13.75
C LYS A 32 9.04 -0.67 13.10
N LEU A 33 8.45 0.52 12.94
CA LEU A 33 7.16 0.63 12.27
C LEU A 33 7.21 0.21 10.79
N LYS A 34 8.31 0.49 10.08
CA LYS A 34 8.50 0.01 8.70
C LYS A 34 8.57 -1.51 8.63
N ARG A 35 9.29 -2.15 9.55
CA ARG A 35 9.37 -3.61 9.64
C ARG A 35 8.02 -4.22 9.97
N LEU A 36 7.32 -3.67 10.97
CA LEU A 36 5.96 -4.09 11.32
C LEU A 36 5.00 -3.98 10.13
N ARG A 37 5.09 -2.89 9.34
CA ARG A 37 4.33 -2.73 8.10
C ARG A 37 4.69 -3.81 7.06
N GLU A 38 5.97 -4.13 6.90
CA GLU A 38 6.43 -5.18 5.99
C GLU A 38 5.94 -6.56 6.39
N ASP A 39 5.96 -6.87 7.69
CA ASP A 39 5.48 -8.15 8.25
C ASP A 39 3.97 -8.31 8.12
N LEU A 40 3.19 -7.25 8.40
CA LEU A 40 1.72 -7.28 8.30
C LEU A 40 1.22 -7.20 6.85
N GLY A 41 1.99 -6.58 5.97
CA GLY A 41 1.56 -6.21 4.62
C GLY A 41 0.66 -4.97 4.59
N PHE A 42 0.65 -4.28 3.45
CA PHE A 42 0.01 -2.96 3.30
C PHE A 42 -1.49 -2.96 3.59
N ARG A 43 -2.23 -3.97 3.10
CA ARG A 43 -3.69 -4.07 3.35
C ARG A 43 -4.03 -4.10 4.84
N VAL A 44 -3.33 -4.93 5.61
CA VAL A 44 -3.60 -5.09 7.05
C VAL A 44 -3.14 -3.84 7.81
N PHE A 45 -1.96 -3.33 7.47
CA PHE A 45 -1.42 -2.10 8.06
C PHE A 45 -2.35 -0.89 7.86
N SER A 46 -2.94 -0.74 6.66
CA SER A 46 -3.88 0.33 6.36
C SER A 46 -5.14 0.28 7.23
N LYS A 47 -5.63 -0.91 7.61
CA LYS A 47 -6.76 -1.07 8.54
C LYS A 47 -6.41 -0.53 9.94
N TYR A 48 -5.22 -0.84 10.45
CA TYR A 48 -4.76 -0.29 11.74
C TYR A 48 -4.57 1.23 11.68
N LYS A 49 -3.99 1.75 10.60
CA LYS A 49 -3.87 3.20 10.38
C LYS A 49 -5.24 3.88 10.39
N LYS A 50 -6.24 3.30 9.72
CA LYS A 50 -7.61 3.83 9.70
C LYS A 50 -8.26 3.79 11.08
N PHE A 51 -8.07 2.70 11.82
CA PHE A 51 -8.53 2.62 13.20
C PHE A 51 -7.94 3.76 14.03
N ILE A 52 -6.62 3.97 13.96
CA ILE A 52 -5.92 5.06 14.67
C ILE A 52 -6.37 6.44 14.20
N GLU A 53 -6.66 6.61 12.91
CA GLU A 53 -7.28 7.83 12.37
C GLU A 53 -8.61 8.13 13.07
N GLN A 54 -9.46 7.13 13.27
CA GLN A 54 -10.73 7.31 13.96
C GLN A 54 -10.54 7.69 15.43
N ILE A 55 -9.54 7.12 16.12
CA ILE A 55 -9.19 7.55 17.49
C ILE A 55 -8.83 9.04 17.51
N ALA A 56 -7.94 9.45 16.58
CA ALA A 56 -7.46 10.82 16.48
C ALA A 56 -8.57 11.82 16.13
N LYS A 57 -9.43 11.49 15.14
CA LYS A 57 -10.57 12.32 14.72
C LYS A 57 -11.58 12.52 15.84
N ASN A 58 -11.89 11.47 16.57
CA ASN A 58 -12.89 11.51 17.63
C ASN A 58 -12.32 11.94 19.00
N GLN A 59 -11.01 12.21 19.10
CA GLN A 59 -10.33 12.64 20.32
C GLN A 59 -10.56 11.68 21.50
N LEU A 60 -10.55 10.37 21.19
CA LEU A 60 -10.86 9.32 22.16
C LEU A 60 -9.60 8.85 22.90
N ASP A 61 -9.76 8.60 24.20
CA ASP A 61 -8.83 7.76 24.95
C ASP A 61 -9.36 6.32 24.88
N ILE A 62 -8.53 5.40 24.39
CA ILE A 62 -8.91 3.98 24.33
C ILE A 62 -8.13 3.20 25.37
N SER A 63 -8.85 2.51 26.23
CA SER A 63 -8.28 1.51 27.14
C SER A 63 -8.52 0.13 26.55
N PHE A 64 -7.44 -0.61 26.29
CA PHE A 64 -7.54 -2.02 25.95
C PHE A 64 -7.41 -2.85 27.23
N TYR A 65 -8.21 -3.91 27.29
CA TYR A 65 -8.08 -4.94 28.31
C TYR A 65 -7.58 -6.18 27.59
N ASP A 66 -6.39 -6.66 27.95
CA ASP A 66 -5.69 -7.76 27.29
C ASP A 66 -6.23 -9.13 27.75
N GLU A 67 -7.55 -9.26 27.73
CA GLU A 67 -8.35 -10.46 27.99
C GLU A 67 -8.67 -10.88 29.44
N LEU A 68 -9.66 -11.78 29.48
CA LEU A 68 -10.38 -12.36 30.60
C LEU A 68 -9.44 -13.12 31.55
N GLY A 69 -8.87 -12.39 32.51
CA GLY A 69 -8.35 -12.97 33.76
C GLY A 69 -7.00 -13.67 33.64
N CYS A 70 -5.92 -12.91 33.77
CA CYS A 70 -4.68 -13.36 34.42
C CYS A 70 -3.88 -12.15 34.90
N GLU A 71 -3.29 -12.25 36.09
CA GLU A 71 -2.65 -11.20 36.90
C GLU A 71 -1.33 -10.63 36.31
N LYS A 72 -1.13 -10.63 34.99
CA LYS A 72 0.19 -10.42 34.38
C LYS A 72 0.36 -9.27 33.38
N PHE A 73 -0.67 -8.49 33.07
CA PHE A 73 -0.52 -7.40 32.08
C PHE A 73 -1.16 -6.08 32.52
N GLU A 74 -0.41 -4.99 32.37
CA GLU A 74 -0.80 -3.64 32.76
C GLU A 74 -1.80 -3.05 31.76
N LYS A 75 -2.87 -2.43 32.29
CA LYS A 75 -3.83 -1.66 31.49
C LYS A 75 -3.08 -0.67 30.60
N LYS A 76 -3.18 -0.84 29.28
CA LYS A 76 -2.62 0.11 28.33
C LYS A 76 -3.67 1.13 27.90
N VAL A 77 -3.38 2.40 28.16
CA VAL A 77 -4.23 3.52 27.78
C VAL A 77 -3.58 4.24 26.62
N ILE A 78 -4.25 4.19 25.48
CA ILE A 78 -3.91 4.98 24.31
C ILE A 78 -4.56 6.34 24.50
N LYS A 79 -3.75 7.32 24.90
CA LYS A 79 -4.22 8.70 25.06
C LYS A 79 -4.37 9.39 23.70
N LYS A 80 -5.42 10.19 23.55
CA LYS A 80 -5.72 10.97 22.33
C LYS A 80 -4.54 11.78 21.81
N GLU A 81 -3.72 12.34 22.70
CA GLU A 81 -2.54 13.16 22.39
C GLU A 81 -1.49 12.40 21.56
N PHE A 82 -1.39 11.08 21.74
CA PHE A 82 -0.45 10.24 20.99
C PHE A 82 -1.05 9.72 19.70
N SER A 83 -2.38 9.65 19.60
CA SER A 83 -3.08 9.12 18.42
C SER A 83 -2.86 9.99 17.17
N SER A 84 -2.95 11.33 17.28
CA SER A 84 -2.68 12.25 16.17
C SER A 84 -1.26 12.13 15.63
N ARG A 85 -0.26 12.11 16.53
CA ARG A 85 1.15 11.96 16.15
C ARG A 85 1.42 10.60 15.51
N THR A 86 0.86 9.54 16.09
CA THR A 86 0.99 8.19 15.55
C THR A 86 0.36 8.10 14.16
N PHE A 87 -0.84 8.66 13.97
CA PHE A 87 -1.50 8.70 12.66
C PHE A 87 -0.67 9.44 11.60
N GLU A 88 -0.06 10.57 11.95
CA GLU A 88 0.81 11.33 11.04
C GLU A 88 2.03 10.50 10.63
N ILE A 89 2.66 9.82 11.59
CA ILE A 89 3.80 8.93 11.34
C ILE A 89 3.39 7.76 10.45
N LEU A 90 2.28 7.09 10.77
CA LEU A 90 1.70 6.02 9.95
C LEU A 90 1.41 6.51 8.54
N THR A 91 0.92 7.73 8.37
CA THR A 91 0.67 8.31 7.05
C THR A 91 1.94 8.48 6.23
N ASN A 92 3.05 8.85 6.86
CA ASN A 92 4.34 9.00 6.18
C ASN A 92 4.93 7.65 5.75
N ILE A 93 4.77 6.59 6.54
CA ILE A 93 5.31 5.26 6.23
C ILE A 93 4.35 4.36 5.42
N ASP A 94 3.05 4.67 5.40
CA ASP A 94 2.03 4.03 4.58
C ASP A 94 2.05 4.54 3.13
N THR A 95 3.25 4.85 2.64
CA THR A 95 3.48 5.10 1.22
C THR A 95 4.15 3.85 0.66
N PHE A 96 3.50 3.25 -0.34
CA PHE A 96 4.18 2.22 -1.12
C PHE A 96 5.39 2.87 -1.81
N PRO A 97 6.54 2.19 -1.83
CA PRO A 97 7.71 2.72 -2.51
C PRO A 97 7.36 2.92 -3.99
N ILE A 98 7.60 4.14 -4.48
CA ILE A 98 7.55 4.41 -5.91
C ILE A 98 8.73 3.70 -6.55
N THR A 99 8.47 2.80 -7.48
CA THR A 99 9.51 2.09 -8.23
C THR A 99 9.57 2.59 -9.66
N TYR A 100 10.77 2.59 -10.22
CA TYR A 100 11.00 2.89 -11.63
C TYR A 100 11.52 1.64 -12.30
N GLU A 101 10.73 1.09 -13.22
CA GLU A 101 10.99 -0.19 -13.86
C GLU A 101 11.31 0.00 -15.34
N LYS A 102 12.37 -0.66 -15.81
CA LYS A 102 12.73 -0.68 -17.23
C LYS A 102 12.31 -2.00 -17.82
N LEU A 103 11.31 -1.97 -18.69
CA LEU A 103 10.70 -3.18 -19.25
C LEU A 103 10.78 -3.14 -20.77
N SER A 104 11.00 -4.31 -21.36
CA SER A 104 10.99 -4.50 -22.82
C SER A 104 9.74 -5.25 -23.24
N GLY A 105 9.14 -4.85 -24.35
CA GLY A 105 7.87 -5.38 -24.81
C GLY A 105 7.33 -4.63 -26.01
N LYS A 106 6.05 -4.81 -26.33
CA LYS A 106 5.36 -4.06 -27.37
C LYS A 106 4.50 -2.97 -26.75
N LEU A 107 4.62 -1.73 -27.22
CA LEU A 107 3.76 -0.64 -26.77
C LEU A 107 2.65 -0.36 -27.77
N ASP A 108 1.43 -0.34 -27.27
CA ASP A 108 0.22 0.08 -27.97
C ASP A 108 -0.38 1.31 -27.26
N THR A 109 -0.75 2.35 -28.01
CA THR A 109 -1.39 3.55 -27.41
C THR A 109 -2.88 3.56 -27.67
N LEU A 110 -3.64 3.48 -26.59
CA LEU A 110 -5.10 3.52 -26.64
C LEU A 110 -5.57 4.97 -26.51
N GLY A 111 -5.54 5.70 -27.62
CA GLY A 111 -6.06 7.06 -27.70
C GLY A 111 -5.12 8.12 -27.10
N GLN A 112 -4.50 8.91 -28.00
CA GLN A 112 -3.54 9.95 -27.63
C GLN A 112 -4.13 11.05 -26.73
N LYS A 113 -5.42 11.38 -26.91
CA LYS A 113 -6.12 12.39 -26.10
C LYS A 113 -6.25 11.97 -24.64
N GLU A 114 -6.54 10.69 -24.38
CA GLU A 114 -6.72 10.14 -23.04
C GLU A 114 -5.40 9.78 -22.36
N ARG A 115 -4.30 9.79 -23.13
CA ARG A 115 -2.95 9.44 -22.72
C ARG A 115 -2.84 8.04 -22.14
N ARG A 116 -3.60 7.09 -22.67
CA ARG A 116 -3.60 5.69 -22.20
C ARG A 116 -2.72 4.80 -23.06
N PHE A 117 -2.17 3.75 -22.46
CA PHE A 117 -1.38 2.75 -23.16
C PHE A 117 -1.71 1.33 -22.70
N LYS A 118 -1.36 0.36 -23.55
CA LYS A 118 -1.15 -1.04 -23.20
C LYS A 118 0.28 -1.41 -23.57
N PHE A 119 0.94 -2.16 -22.69
CA PHE A 119 2.29 -2.65 -22.89
C PHE A 119 2.30 -4.15 -22.70
N TYR A 120 2.69 -4.88 -23.75
CA TYR A 120 2.67 -6.33 -23.78
C TYR A 120 4.09 -6.84 -23.52
N LEU A 121 4.27 -7.54 -22.41
CA LEU A 121 5.52 -8.19 -22.04
C LEU A 121 5.66 -9.54 -22.74
N ASP A 122 6.89 -10.04 -22.83
CA ASP A 122 7.19 -11.32 -23.51
C ASP A 122 6.57 -12.54 -22.83
N ASN A 123 6.34 -12.45 -21.53
CA ASN A 123 5.67 -13.49 -20.74
C ASN A 123 4.14 -13.46 -20.91
N GLY A 124 3.61 -12.61 -21.80
CA GLY A 124 2.18 -12.47 -22.06
C GLY A 124 1.44 -11.54 -21.08
N ALA A 125 2.11 -11.01 -20.05
CA ALA A 125 1.50 -10.06 -19.13
C ALA A 125 1.26 -8.70 -19.83
N ILE A 126 0.17 -8.03 -19.44
CA ILE A 126 -0.24 -6.75 -20.02
C ILE A 126 -0.23 -5.69 -18.92
N ILE A 127 0.56 -4.63 -19.13
CA ILE A 127 0.55 -3.45 -18.28
C ILE A 127 -0.29 -2.38 -18.97
N SER A 128 -1.20 -1.76 -18.22
CA SER A 128 -1.99 -0.64 -18.73
C SER A 128 -1.88 0.55 -17.79
N GLY A 129 -1.92 1.75 -18.35
CA GLY A 129 -1.72 2.96 -17.57
C GLY A 129 -1.81 4.22 -18.39
N LYS A 130 -1.21 5.29 -17.85
CA LYS A 130 -1.12 6.59 -18.55
C LYS A 130 0.31 6.94 -18.92
N PHE A 131 0.51 7.69 -19.98
CA PHE A 131 1.82 8.26 -20.30
C PHE A 131 1.89 9.76 -19.99
N ILE A 132 3.08 10.25 -19.66
CA ILE A 132 3.29 11.66 -19.37
C ILE A 132 2.99 12.54 -20.60
N LYS A 133 2.54 13.78 -20.38
CA LYS A 133 2.13 14.69 -21.47
C LYS A 133 3.22 14.87 -22.54
N ASN A 134 4.48 14.91 -22.11
CA ASN A 134 5.63 15.15 -23.00
C ASN A 134 5.91 13.98 -23.95
N LEU A 135 5.38 12.78 -23.69
CA LEU A 135 5.48 11.65 -24.60
C LEU A 135 4.45 11.71 -25.73
N ALA A 136 3.36 12.46 -25.59
CA ALA A 136 2.27 12.45 -26.58
C ALA A 136 2.76 12.76 -28.01
N SER A 137 3.67 13.73 -28.17
CA SER A 137 4.24 14.10 -29.46
C SER A 137 5.25 13.07 -30.00
N GLN A 138 5.93 12.33 -29.13
CA GLN A 138 6.87 11.27 -29.52
C GLN A 138 6.11 10.01 -29.95
N LEU A 139 5.05 9.67 -29.23
CA LEU A 139 4.22 8.49 -29.46
C LEU A 139 3.27 8.67 -30.66
N SER A 140 2.95 9.91 -31.06
CA SER A 140 2.01 10.16 -32.14
C SER A 140 2.49 9.70 -33.52
N ARG A 141 3.80 9.49 -33.67
CA ARG A 141 4.45 9.03 -34.90
C ARG A 141 4.89 7.57 -34.83
N TRP A 142 4.39 6.82 -33.85
CA TRP A 142 4.86 5.45 -33.62
C TRP A 142 4.07 4.42 -34.41
N ASP A 143 4.79 3.44 -34.95
CA ASP A 143 4.23 2.16 -35.40
C ASP A 143 4.07 1.22 -34.20
N PHE A 144 2.82 0.85 -33.88
CA PHE A 144 2.41 0.14 -32.66
C PHE A 144 2.75 -1.36 -32.62
N ASN A 145 3.54 -1.84 -33.58
CA ASN A 145 3.97 -3.24 -33.66
C ASN A 145 5.45 -3.47 -33.34
N GLN A 146 6.20 -2.41 -33.00
CA GLN A 146 7.63 -2.53 -32.72
C GLN A 146 7.91 -2.91 -31.26
N ARG A 147 9.00 -3.67 -31.08
CA ARG A 147 9.53 -4.03 -29.76
C ARG A 147 10.38 -2.88 -29.21
N VAL A 148 10.13 -2.51 -27.96
CA VAL A 148 10.64 -1.27 -27.37
C VAL A 148 11.00 -1.50 -25.90
N CYS A 149 12.01 -0.78 -25.43
CA CYS A 149 12.32 -0.69 -24.00
C CYS A 149 11.78 0.64 -23.46
N CYS A 150 10.99 0.57 -22.41
CA CYS A 150 10.31 1.69 -21.79
C CYS A 150 10.64 1.76 -20.30
N GLU A 151 10.69 2.98 -19.77
CA GLU A 151 10.75 3.25 -18.33
C GLU A 151 9.36 3.58 -17.82
N PHE A 152 8.94 2.88 -16.78
CA PHE A 152 7.67 3.06 -16.12
C PHE A 152 7.88 3.50 -14.68
N LYS A 153 7.10 4.47 -14.23
CA LYS A 153 6.88 4.73 -12.81
C LYS A 153 5.73 3.85 -12.36
N HIS A 154 5.99 2.98 -11.40
CA HIS A 154 5.02 2.08 -10.81
C HIS A 154 4.71 2.54 -9.39
N GLU A 155 3.44 2.89 -9.18
CA GLU A 155 2.91 3.30 -7.88
C GLU A 155 1.89 2.27 -7.45
N ARG A 156 1.97 1.82 -6.20
CA ARG A 156 0.93 0.99 -5.59
C ARG A 156 0.22 1.79 -4.52
N PHE A 157 -1.05 1.52 -4.31
CA PHE A 157 -1.79 2.08 -3.19
C PHE A 157 -2.93 1.15 -2.82
N TYR A 158 -3.32 1.16 -1.57
CA TYR A 158 -4.49 0.43 -1.12
C TYR A 158 -5.72 1.33 -1.23
N ASN A 159 -6.72 0.87 -1.98
CA ASN A 159 -8.01 1.53 -2.09
C ASN A 159 -8.98 0.96 -1.06
N GLU A 160 -9.17 1.70 0.03
CA GLU A 160 -10.05 1.30 1.13
C GLU A 160 -11.52 1.15 0.72
N ALA A 161 -12.01 1.94 -0.23
CA ALA A 161 -13.42 1.90 -0.65
C ALA A 161 -13.75 0.62 -1.41
N GLN A 162 -12.75 0.01 -2.04
CA GLN A 162 -12.88 -1.21 -2.83
C GLN A 162 -12.25 -2.43 -2.15
N ASP A 163 -11.52 -2.24 -1.04
CA ASP A 163 -10.73 -3.28 -0.35
C ASP A 163 -9.75 -3.99 -1.31
N LEU A 164 -9.06 -3.20 -2.15
CA LEU A 164 -8.16 -3.69 -3.19
C LEU A 164 -6.84 -2.92 -3.21
N GLU A 165 -5.75 -3.63 -3.44
CA GLU A 165 -4.48 -3.02 -3.86
C GLU A 165 -4.58 -2.64 -5.34
N ILE A 166 -4.21 -1.40 -5.66
CA ILE A 166 -4.27 -0.86 -7.01
C ILE A 166 -2.86 -0.51 -7.46
N ASP A 167 -2.48 -1.08 -8.59
CA ASP A 167 -1.28 -0.68 -9.32
C ASP A 167 -1.61 0.44 -10.30
N LYS A 168 -0.77 1.48 -10.29
CA LYS A 168 -0.82 2.57 -11.24
C LYS A 168 0.51 2.67 -11.95
N TRP A 169 0.44 2.41 -13.25
CA TRP A 169 1.58 2.47 -14.15
C TRP A 169 1.57 3.79 -14.92
N THR A 170 2.70 4.50 -14.87
CA THR A 170 2.92 5.69 -15.68
C THR A 170 4.10 5.46 -16.62
N LEU A 171 3.89 5.49 -17.92
CA LEU A 171 4.97 5.46 -18.90
C LEU A 171 5.71 6.81 -18.86
N MET A 172 6.99 6.76 -18.49
CA MET A 172 7.84 7.92 -18.29
C MET A 172 8.69 8.22 -19.52
N LYS A 173 9.25 7.17 -20.14
CA LYS A 173 10.17 7.32 -21.28
C LYS A 173 10.17 6.09 -22.17
N VAL A 174 10.39 6.31 -23.46
CA VAL A 174 10.82 5.27 -24.41
C VAL A 174 12.34 5.34 -24.52
N ILE A 175 13.04 4.30 -24.08
CA ILE A 175 14.51 4.27 -23.97
C ILE A 175 15.15 3.84 -25.30
N LYS A 176 14.70 2.71 -25.85
CA LYS A 176 15.33 2.08 -27.01
C LYS A 176 14.28 1.41 -27.88
N LYS A 177 14.47 1.52 -29.19
CA LYS A 177 13.75 0.72 -30.20
C LYS A 177 14.63 -0.46 -30.60
N PHE A 178 14.01 -1.61 -30.75
CA PHE A 178 14.66 -2.77 -31.35
C PHE A 178 14.16 -2.89 -32.78
N ASP A 179 15.09 -2.94 -33.72
CA ASP A 179 14.82 -3.13 -35.15
C ASP A 179 14.28 -4.54 -35.43
#